data_AF-A0A958BWD0-F1
#
_entry.id   AF-A0A958BWD0-F1
#
_cell.length_a   1.000
_cell.length_b   1.000
_cell.length_c   1.000
_cell.angle_alpha   90.00
_cell.angle_beta   90.00
_cell.angle_gamma   90.00
#
_symmetry.space_group_name_H-M   'P 1'
#
loop_
_entity.id
_entity.type
_entity.pdbx_description
1 polymer ?
#
loop_
_entity_poly.entity_id
_entity_poly.type
_entity_poly.pdbx_seq_one_letter_code
_entity_poly.pdbx_strand_id
1 'polypeptide(L)'
;MAISDTFQAHRPPGYTGRGDAYLPDIIKELRRFLAETQKDFAYDTLRLPAQELPELAHVLVEFGEDIHANIGIWAALEQYNRDLFGTPLPLTLRSEAVTNKPPELVDRLHHLLWIIYHEIEPELTLAPQHQDLRLLAQAIANFLDDRLAAVPRQSGIKQFLAQPNRFGWDVKRKLVWLGYHAYLFRYPCQNYIADNGGKVDIGTIDDFICQETTRWSGLGVIDILAGLLPLSTAQRKNLRGWYERHMAFYEMKSLKSVTLHVINLINNQPYKIRVDKNINYFKPGHIVFGSLVPWEGRWYWSGEQKAYPAFPEATKQQVVDDMLRRMPNVVYRYDVNRLNHAKETLSRLSANFVNYHGDSLAVYADGSTMNEDMQRMYTLSNEAMLEAERTKTKQKVTAISTQPQLSHPPELVASKDGVAVFFNPDEGPEIFNHFDILVSALQKQGEVLSEDETFAVQGLIESDSLSPHFVRRLLQDYSDASIAAAYLIDQPPDYYLDYLLRRYKGHFYRQRYPQITVVE
;
A
#
# COMPACT_ATOMS: atom_id res chain seq x y z
N MET A 1 9.96 -13.00 -27.91
CA MET A 1 9.22 -14.14 -27.32
C MET A 1 7.87 -14.24 -28.01
N ALA A 2 7.33 -15.44 -28.31
CA ALA A 2 6.03 -15.53 -28.97
C ALA A 2 4.91 -15.15 -28.00
N ILE A 3 3.83 -14.51 -28.47
CA ILE A 3 2.68 -14.09 -27.64
C ILE A 3 2.09 -15.26 -26.83
N SER A 4 2.09 -16.46 -27.41
CA SER A 4 1.65 -17.69 -26.73
C SER A 4 2.54 -18.06 -25.53
N ASP A 5 3.86 -17.81 -25.61
CA ASP A 5 4.80 -18.10 -24.53
C ASP A 5 4.61 -17.12 -23.37
N THR A 6 4.37 -15.84 -23.69
CA THR A 6 4.03 -14.81 -22.69
C THR A 6 2.70 -15.11 -22.02
N PHE A 7 1.67 -15.51 -22.77
CA PHE A 7 0.36 -15.83 -22.20
C PHE A 7 0.45 -16.98 -21.17
N GLN A 8 1.11 -18.08 -21.53
CA GLN A 8 1.26 -19.23 -20.63
C GLN A 8 2.07 -18.90 -19.38
N ALA A 9 3.02 -17.95 -19.46
CA ALA A 9 3.79 -17.51 -18.30
C ALA A 9 2.94 -16.83 -17.21
N HIS A 10 1.76 -16.29 -17.55
CA HIS A 10 0.83 -15.68 -16.59
C HIS A 10 -0.25 -16.66 -16.08
N ARG A 11 -0.30 -17.88 -16.62
CA ARG A 11 -1.30 -18.88 -16.21
C ARG A 11 -0.82 -19.68 -14.99
N PRO A 12 -1.72 -20.05 -14.06
CA PRO A 12 -1.36 -20.91 -12.94
C PRO A 12 -0.94 -22.31 -13.46
N PRO A 13 0.25 -22.82 -13.11
CA PRO A 13 0.74 -24.09 -13.64
C PRO A 13 -0.19 -25.27 -13.36
N GLY A 14 -0.48 -26.06 -14.39
CA GLY A 14 -1.29 -27.28 -14.29
C GLY A 14 -2.80 -27.07 -14.32
N TYR A 15 -3.28 -25.84 -14.56
CA TYR A 15 -4.71 -25.54 -14.69
C TYR A 15 -5.01 -25.00 -16.08
N THR A 16 -6.00 -25.59 -16.75
CA THR A 16 -6.43 -25.18 -18.09
C THR A 16 -7.95 -25.10 -18.18
N GLY A 17 -8.43 -24.06 -18.83
CA GLY A 17 -9.82 -23.88 -19.23
C GLY A 17 -10.00 -24.10 -20.73
N ARG A 18 -11.21 -24.45 -21.16
CA ARG A 18 -11.51 -24.50 -22.61
C ARG A 18 -11.44 -23.11 -23.25
N GLY A 19 -11.71 -22.05 -22.50
CA GLY A 19 -11.60 -20.67 -22.96
C GLY A 19 -10.15 -20.24 -23.21
N ASP A 20 -9.20 -20.76 -22.44
CA ASP A 20 -7.79 -20.38 -22.48
C ASP A 20 -7.15 -20.57 -23.87
N ALA A 21 -7.64 -21.54 -24.66
CA ALA A 21 -7.14 -21.81 -26.00
C ALA A 21 -7.42 -20.69 -27.03
N TYR A 22 -8.42 -19.84 -26.76
CA TYR A 22 -8.85 -18.78 -27.69
C TYR A 22 -8.18 -17.43 -27.40
N LEU A 23 -7.74 -17.21 -26.16
CA LEU A 23 -7.26 -15.91 -25.70
C LEU A 23 -5.99 -15.42 -26.42
N PRO A 24 -4.99 -16.26 -26.75
CA PRO A 24 -3.80 -15.78 -27.47
C PRO A 24 -4.09 -15.12 -28.82
N ASP A 25 -5.07 -15.63 -29.57
CA ASP A 25 -5.47 -15.05 -30.85
C ASP A 25 -6.21 -13.73 -30.66
N ILE A 26 -7.10 -13.66 -29.65
CA ILE A 26 -7.80 -12.42 -29.28
C ILE A 26 -6.80 -11.35 -28.85
N ILE A 27 -5.76 -11.69 -28.08
CA ILE A 27 -4.68 -10.76 -27.68
C ILE A 27 -3.95 -10.21 -28.92
N LYS A 28 -3.61 -11.07 -29.88
CA LYS A 28 -2.93 -10.65 -31.12
C LYS A 28 -3.83 -9.76 -31.99
N GLU A 29 -5.13 -10.03 -32.03
CA GLU A 29 -6.12 -9.17 -32.68
C GLU A 29 -6.25 -7.82 -31.97
N LEU A 30 -6.42 -7.83 -30.65
CA LEU A 30 -6.57 -6.60 -29.86
C LEU A 30 -5.33 -5.72 -29.98
N ARG A 31 -4.12 -6.28 -29.95
CA ARG A 31 -2.88 -5.50 -30.14
C ARG A 31 -2.90 -4.71 -31.45
N ARG A 32 -3.33 -5.34 -32.55
CA ARG A 32 -3.45 -4.66 -33.86
C ARG A 32 -4.54 -3.61 -33.83
N PHE A 33 -5.67 -3.94 -33.21
CA PHE A 33 -6.79 -3.03 -33.05
C PHE A 33 -6.40 -1.77 -32.25
N LEU A 34 -5.65 -1.91 -31.15
CA LEU A 34 -5.13 -0.78 -30.36
C LEU A 34 -4.23 0.13 -31.20
N ALA A 35 -3.30 -0.45 -31.97
CA ALA A 35 -2.39 0.30 -32.84
C ALA A 35 -3.11 1.13 -33.92
N GLU A 36 -4.24 0.63 -34.43
CA GLU A 36 -5.08 1.37 -35.36
C GLU A 36 -5.94 2.42 -34.65
N THR A 37 -6.57 2.07 -33.53
CA THR A 37 -7.48 2.95 -32.77
C THR A 37 -6.76 4.21 -32.29
N GLN A 38 -5.50 4.10 -31.84
CA GLN A 38 -4.74 5.25 -31.35
C GLN A 38 -4.38 6.29 -32.44
N LYS A 39 -4.56 5.97 -33.73
CA LYS A 39 -4.41 6.94 -34.84
C LYS A 39 -5.54 7.96 -34.86
N ASP A 40 -6.70 7.60 -34.31
CA ASP A 40 -7.88 8.46 -34.24
C ASP A 40 -7.90 9.33 -32.98
N PHE A 41 -6.89 9.22 -32.10
CA PHE A 41 -6.80 10.05 -30.90
C PHE A 41 -6.55 11.51 -31.25
N ALA A 42 -7.27 12.39 -30.56
CA ALA A 42 -7.12 13.83 -30.70
C ALA A 42 -5.80 14.32 -30.10
N TYR A 43 -5.29 13.66 -29.07
CA TYR A 43 -4.04 14.02 -28.38
C TYR A 43 -3.00 12.89 -28.40
N ASP A 44 -1.73 13.27 -28.34
CA ASP A 44 -0.61 12.31 -28.28
C ASP A 44 -0.45 11.67 -26.88
N THR A 45 -1.07 12.24 -25.85
CA THR A 45 -0.91 11.85 -24.43
C THR A 45 -1.22 10.38 -24.14
N LEU A 46 -2.15 9.77 -24.88
CA LEU A 46 -2.51 8.36 -24.72
C LEU A 46 -1.93 7.43 -25.81
N ARG A 47 -1.13 7.97 -26.73
CA ARG A 47 -0.53 7.16 -27.80
C ARG A 47 0.65 6.38 -27.25
N LEU A 48 0.44 5.09 -27.05
CA LEU A 48 1.49 4.20 -26.57
C LEU A 48 2.42 3.76 -27.72
N PRO A 49 3.74 3.64 -27.46
CA PRO A 49 4.66 3.08 -28.44
C PRO A 49 4.35 1.60 -28.68
N ALA A 50 4.72 1.10 -29.86
CA ALA A 50 4.37 -0.25 -30.31
C ALA A 50 4.87 -1.38 -29.37
N GLN A 51 5.87 -1.09 -28.53
CA GLN A 51 6.42 -2.02 -27.54
C GLN A 51 5.54 -2.22 -26.30
N GLU A 52 4.67 -1.26 -25.96
CA GLU A 52 3.77 -1.33 -24.79
C GLU A 52 2.44 -2.00 -25.13
N LEU A 53 2.01 -1.90 -26.40
CA LEU A 53 0.75 -2.47 -26.88
C LEU A 53 0.57 -3.98 -26.64
N PRO A 54 1.61 -4.84 -26.73
CA PRO A 54 1.46 -6.26 -26.41
C PRO A 54 0.97 -6.46 -24.97
N GLU A 55 1.62 -5.86 -23.99
CA GLU A 55 1.31 -6.06 -22.57
C GLU A 55 -0.08 -5.49 -22.22
N LEU A 56 -0.40 -4.30 -22.74
CA LEU A 56 -1.74 -3.72 -22.60
C LEU A 56 -2.82 -4.65 -23.19
N ALA A 57 -2.59 -5.23 -24.38
CA ALA A 57 -3.52 -6.18 -24.98
C ALA A 57 -3.71 -7.45 -24.13
N HIS A 58 -2.63 -7.96 -23.51
CA HIS A 58 -2.73 -9.07 -22.55
C HIS A 58 -3.63 -8.71 -21.37
N VAL A 59 -3.35 -7.58 -20.71
CA VAL A 59 -4.11 -7.11 -19.53
C VAL A 59 -5.60 -6.95 -19.86
N LEU A 60 -5.92 -6.34 -21.01
CA LEU A 60 -7.29 -6.07 -21.42
C LEU A 60 -8.08 -7.35 -21.76
N VAL A 61 -7.46 -8.32 -22.44
CA VAL A 61 -8.13 -9.61 -22.72
C VAL A 61 -8.34 -10.41 -21.45
N GLU A 62 -7.40 -10.40 -20.52
CA GLU A 62 -7.55 -11.11 -19.24
C GLU A 62 -8.57 -10.45 -18.31
N PHE A 63 -8.68 -9.12 -18.35
CA PHE A 63 -9.80 -8.42 -17.75
C PHE A 63 -11.13 -8.85 -18.39
N GLY A 64 -11.20 -8.90 -19.73
CA GLY A 64 -12.38 -9.41 -20.44
C GLY A 64 -12.73 -10.85 -20.05
N GLU A 65 -11.73 -11.72 -19.90
CA GLU A 65 -11.90 -13.09 -19.39
C GLU A 65 -12.46 -13.11 -17.97
N ASP A 66 -11.97 -12.26 -17.06
CA ASP A 66 -12.46 -12.15 -15.69
C ASP A 66 -13.96 -11.86 -15.65
N ILE A 67 -14.42 -10.89 -16.44
CA ILE A 67 -15.84 -10.55 -16.56
C ILE A 67 -16.64 -11.69 -17.21
N HIS A 68 -16.18 -12.20 -18.36
CA HIS A 68 -16.91 -13.20 -19.15
C HIS A 68 -17.05 -14.56 -18.44
N ALA A 69 -15.94 -15.07 -17.87
CA ALA A 69 -15.91 -16.33 -17.15
C ALA A 69 -16.36 -16.20 -15.67
N ASN A 70 -16.63 -14.96 -15.23
CA ASN A 70 -16.97 -14.62 -13.85
C ASN A 70 -15.92 -15.20 -12.88
N ILE A 71 -14.64 -14.87 -13.10
CA ILE A 71 -13.53 -15.30 -12.23
C ILE A 71 -13.65 -14.58 -10.89
N GLY A 72 -13.92 -13.27 -10.92
CA GLY A 72 -14.34 -12.46 -9.77
C GLY A 72 -13.29 -11.48 -9.26
N ILE A 73 -12.18 -11.25 -9.99
CA ILE A 73 -11.10 -10.35 -9.55
C ILE A 73 -11.59 -8.90 -9.52
N TRP A 74 -12.18 -8.43 -10.61
CA TRP A 74 -12.78 -7.09 -10.68
C TRP A 74 -13.99 -6.96 -9.75
N ALA A 75 -14.83 -7.98 -9.69
CA ALA A 75 -15.99 -8.00 -8.80
C ALA A 75 -15.58 -7.87 -7.33
N ALA A 76 -14.46 -8.49 -6.92
CA ALA A 76 -13.90 -8.32 -5.59
C ALA A 76 -13.48 -6.87 -5.33
N LEU A 77 -12.82 -6.21 -6.28
CA LEU A 77 -12.44 -4.79 -6.19
C LEU A 77 -13.67 -3.87 -6.01
N GLU A 78 -14.69 -4.04 -6.85
CA GLU A 78 -15.92 -3.25 -6.77
C GLU A 78 -16.66 -3.46 -5.45
N GLN A 79 -16.78 -4.73 -5.03
CA GLN A 79 -17.48 -5.07 -3.81
C GLN A 79 -16.77 -4.52 -2.58
N TYR A 80 -15.44 -4.58 -2.55
CA TYR A 80 -14.64 -4.05 -1.45
C TYR A 80 -14.81 -2.54 -1.30
N ASN A 81 -14.83 -1.82 -2.42
CA ASN A 81 -15.03 -0.37 -2.40
C ASN A 81 -16.39 0.01 -1.81
N ARG A 82 -17.45 -0.71 -2.22
CA ARG A 82 -18.78 -0.53 -1.65
C ARG A 82 -18.84 -0.89 -0.17
N ASP A 83 -18.32 -2.06 0.21
CA ASP A 83 -18.46 -2.58 1.57
C ASP A 83 -17.62 -1.84 2.60
N LEU A 84 -16.39 -1.46 2.26
CA LEU A 84 -15.49 -0.80 3.22
C LEU A 84 -15.58 0.71 3.19
N PHE A 85 -15.72 1.29 2.00
CA PHE A 85 -15.62 2.74 1.85
C PHE A 85 -16.96 3.40 1.56
N GLY A 86 -18.03 2.62 1.34
CA GLY A 86 -19.35 3.16 0.98
C GLY A 86 -19.36 3.86 -0.37
N THR A 87 -18.31 3.69 -1.19
CA THR A 87 -18.15 4.39 -2.47
C THR A 87 -18.22 3.41 -3.63
N PRO A 88 -18.99 3.71 -4.69
CA PRO A 88 -19.02 2.88 -5.87
C PRO A 88 -17.72 3.04 -6.65
N LEU A 89 -17.32 1.97 -7.33
CA LEU A 89 -16.46 2.08 -8.50
C LEU A 89 -17.27 1.82 -9.75
N PRO A 90 -16.87 2.39 -10.90
CA PRO A 90 -15.76 3.34 -11.09
C PRO A 90 -15.92 4.74 -10.49
N LEU A 91 -14.79 5.43 -10.24
CA LEU A 91 -14.78 6.90 -10.01
C LEU A 91 -15.26 7.67 -11.26
N THR A 92 -15.08 7.10 -12.45
CA THR A 92 -15.43 7.73 -13.73
C THR A 92 -16.93 7.77 -14.00
N LEU A 93 -17.75 7.17 -13.14
CA LEU A 93 -19.20 7.30 -13.21
C LEU A 93 -19.62 8.72 -12.86
N ARG A 94 -20.53 9.30 -13.66
CA ARG A 94 -21.17 10.58 -13.30
C ARG A 94 -22.01 10.40 -12.05
N SER A 95 -22.11 11.43 -11.20
CA SER A 95 -22.89 11.39 -9.95
C SER A 95 -24.34 10.95 -10.16
N GLU A 96 -24.98 11.35 -11.27
CA GLU A 96 -26.35 10.94 -11.64
C GLU A 96 -26.46 9.45 -12.05
N ALA A 97 -25.35 8.82 -12.42
CA ALA A 97 -25.28 7.42 -12.85
C ALA A 97 -25.01 6.45 -11.69
N VAL A 98 -24.78 6.95 -10.48
CA VAL A 98 -24.66 6.13 -9.27
C VAL A 98 -26.05 5.55 -8.93
N THR A 99 -26.36 4.43 -9.58
CA THR A 99 -27.59 3.67 -9.40
C THR A 99 -27.27 2.33 -8.72
N ASN A 100 -28.31 1.61 -8.26
CA ASN A 100 -28.14 0.24 -7.76
C ASN A 100 -27.79 -0.78 -8.86
N LYS A 101 -27.64 -0.36 -10.12
CA LYS A 101 -27.24 -1.26 -11.22
C LYS A 101 -25.72 -1.41 -11.25
N PRO A 102 -25.20 -2.61 -11.57
CA PRO A 102 -23.77 -2.78 -11.76
C PRO A 102 -23.29 -1.93 -12.96
N PRO A 103 -22.07 -1.37 -12.90
CA PRO A 103 -21.49 -0.60 -13.99
C PRO A 103 -21.39 -1.42 -15.28
N GLU A 104 -21.50 -0.73 -16.43
CA GLU A 104 -21.33 -1.36 -17.74
C GLU A 104 -19.85 -1.68 -18.02
N LEU A 105 -19.59 -2.56 -19.00
CA LEU A 105 -18.22 -2.93 -19.35
C LEU A 105 -17.38 -1.72 -19.77
N VAL A 106 -17.97 -0.77 -20.49
CA VAL A 106 -17.31 0.47 -20.94
C VAL A 106 -16.84 1.31 -19.76
N ASP A 107 -17.65 1.47 -18.70
CA ASP A 107 -17.29 2.24 -17.52
C ASP A 107 -16.12 1.59 -16.77
N ARG A 108 -16.16 0.26 -16.63
CA ARG A 108 -15.09 -0.52 -16.00
C ARG A 108 -13.78 -0.42 -16.78
N LEU A 109 -13.84 -0.54 -18.11
CA LEU A 109 -12.67 -0.37 -18.98
C LEU A 109 -12.11 1.04 -18.90
N HIS A 110 -12.97 2.06 -18.88
CA HIS A 110 -12.55 3.44 -18.71
C HIS A 110 -11.74 3.61 -17.42
N HIS A 111 -12.23 3.07 -16.30
CA HIS A 111 -11.53 3.11 -15.02
C HIS A 111 -10.23 2.31 -15.02
N LEU A 112 -10.26 1.11 -15.59
CA LEU A 112 -9.11 0.22 -15.71
C LEU A 112 -7.99 0.92 -16.48
N LEU A 113 -8.31 1.51 -17.64
CA LEU A 113 -7.35 2.24 -18.47
C LEU A 113 -6.81 3.48 -17.77
N TRP A 114 -7.67 4.24 -17.07
CA TRP A 114 -7.23 5.42 -16.31
C TRP A 114 -6.12 5.09 -15.31
N ILE A 115 -6.22 3.93 -14.64
CA ILE A 115 -5.22 3.49 -13.69
C ILE A 115 -4.01 2.89 -14.41
N ILE A 116 -4.20 2.02 -15.40
CA ILE A 116 -3.09 1.38 -16.14
C ILE A 116 -2.19 2.41 -16.82
N TYR A 117 -2.75 3.44 -17.47
CA TYR A 117 -1.93 4.44 -18.14
C TYR A 117 -0.98 5.17 -17.18
N HIS A 118 -1.41 5.38 -15.94
CA HIS A 118 -0.59 5.96 -14.90
C HIS A 118 0.40 4.94 -14.28
N GLU A 119 0.17 3.64 -14.45
CA GLU A 119 1.19 2.63 -14.15
C GLU A 119 2.24 2.50 -15.27
N ILE A 120 1.87 2.75 -16.53
CA ILE A 120 2.81 2.75 -17.66
C ILE A 120 3.67 4.01 -17.65
N GLU A 121 3.05 5.17 -17.42
CA GLU A 121 3.70 6.49 -17.37
C GLU A 121 3.39 7.16 -16.02
N PRO A 122 4.18 6.92 -14.96
CA PRO A 122 3.91 7.44 -13.62
C PRO A 122 3.87 8.97 -13.53
N GLU A 123 4.59 9.67 -14.41
CA GLU A 123 4.63 11.14 -14.48
C GLU A 123 3.38 11.72 -15.18
N LEU A 124 2.58 10.88 -15.85
CA LEU A 124 1.38 11.33 -16.55
C LEU A 124 0.25 11.63 -15.56
N THR A 125 -0.11 12.91 -15.47
CA THR A 125 -1.38 13.34 -14.88
C THR A 125 -2.48 13.25 -15.94
N LEU A 126 -3.37 12.25 -15.79
CA LEU A 126 -4.44 11.99 -16.75
C LEU A 126 -5.82 12.27 -16.13
N ALA A 127 -6.58 13.15 -16.78
CA ALA A 127 -7.97 13.43 -16.41
C ALA A 127 -8.83 12.16 -16.48
N PRO A 128 -9.63 11.83 -15.44
CA PRO A 128 -10.50 10.65 -15.47
C PRO A 128 -11.58 10.71 -16.56
N GLN A 129 -11.91 11.90 -17.07
CA GLN A 129 -12.89 12.10 -18.14
C GLN A 129 -12.24 12.37 -19.52
N HIS A 130 -10.95 12.07 -19.68
CA HIS A 130 -10.22 12.33 -20.92
C HIS A 130 -10.92 11.72 -22.15
N GLN A 131 -11.12 12.51 -23.20
CA GLN A 131 -11.96 12.09 -24.33
C GLN A 131 -11.44 10.86 -25.07
N ASP A 132 -10.13 10.79 -25.30
CA ASP A 132 -9.49 9.66 -26.01
C ASP A 132 -9.52 8.39 -25.14
N LEU A 133 -9.53 8.54 -23.81
CA LEU A 133 -9.64 7.42 -22.89
C LEU A 133 -11.03 6.78 -22.97
N ARG A 134 -12.07 7.61 -23.03
CA ARG A 134 -13.46 7.17 -23.24
C ARG A 134 -13.66 6.53 -24.62
N LEU A 135 -13.08 7.12 -25.68
CA LEU A 135 -13.11 6.55 -27.02
C LEU A 135 -12.46 5.16 -27.05
N LEU A 136 -11.27 5.04 -26.45
CA LEU A 136 -10.55 3.79 -26.35
C LEU A 136 -11.33 2.75 -25.56
N ALA A 137 -11.88 3.12 -24.40
CA ALA A 137 -12.70 2.23 -23.57
C ALA A 137 -13.91 1.68 -24.33
N GLN A 138 -14.63 2.53 -25.07
CA GLN A 138 -15.78 2.13 -25.88
C GLN A 138 -15.37 1.18 -27.01
N ALA A 139 -14.28 1.48 -27.71
CA ALA A 139 -13.77 0.67 -28.80
C ALA A 139 -13.36 -0.74 -28.31
N ILE A 140 -12.67 -0.81 -27.16
CA ILE A 140 -12.26 -2.08 -26.55
C ILE A 140 -13.48 -2.84 -26.02
N ALA A 141 -14.45 -2.18 -25.40
CA ALA A 141 -15.67 -2.83 -24.89
C ALA A 141 -16.37 -3.61 -26.01
N ASN A 142 -16.63 -2.94 -27.14
CA ASN A 142 -17.26 -3.54 -28.31
C ASN A 142 -16.42 -4.71 -28.85
N PHE A 143 -15.10 -4.51 -28.97
CA PHE A 143 -14.19 -5.56 -29.44
C PHE A 143 -14.24 -6.82 -28.54
N LEU A 144 -14.17 -6.64 -27.22
CA LEU A 144 -14.14 -7.74 -26.26
C LEU A 144 -15.50 -8.45 -26.19
N ASP A 145 -16.61 -7.71 -26.18
CA ASP A 145 -17.96 -8.30 -26.18
C ASP A 145 -18.16 -9.20 -27.40
N ASP A 146 -17.77 -8.73 -28.59
CA ASP A 146 -17.87 -9.49 -29.83
C ASP A 146 -16.98 -10.74 -29.82
N ARG A 147 -15.71 -10.60 -29.41
CA ARG A 147 -14.74 -11.70 -29.46
C ARG A 147 -14.96 -12.74 -28.38
N LEU A 148 -15.37 -12.33 -27.19
CA LEU A 148 -15.57 -13.25 -26.06
C LEU A 148 -16.92 -13.96 -26.11
N ALA A 149 -17.91 -13.45 -26.86
CA ALA A 149 -19.23 -14.09 -27.00
C ALA A 149 -19.15 -15.57 -27.45
N ALA A 150 -18.18 -15.91 -28.29
CA ALA A 150 -17.96 -17.27 -28.78
C ALA A 150 -17.02 -18.12 -27.88
N VAL A 151 -16.37 -17.53 -26.88
CA VAL A 151 -15.38 -18.21 -26.04
C VAL A 151 -16.08 -18.99 -24.93
N PRO A 152 -15.70 -20.26 -24.66
CA PRO A 152 -16.23 -20.99 -23.51
C PRO A 152 -15.89 -20.30 -22.18
N ARG A 153 -16.87 -20.20 -21.27
CA ARG A 153 -16.69 -19.58 -19.94
C ARG A 153 -15.82 -20.38 -18.95
N GLN A 154 -15.28 -21.53 -19.35
CA GLN A 154 -14.37 -22.31 -18.49
C GLN A 154 -12.97 -21.72 -18.56
N SER A 155 -12.53 -21.13 -17.45
CA SER A 155 -11.18 -20.57 -17.27
C SER A 155 -10.30 -21.46 -16.40
N GLY A 156 -9.03 -21.63 -16.76
CA GLY A 156 -8.03 -22.29 -15.92
C GLY A 156 -7.78 -21.54 -14.60
N ILE A 157 -7.84 -20.20 -14.62
CA ILE A 157 -7.68 -19.35 -13.44
C ILE A 157 -8.79 -19.63 -12.43
N LYS A 158 -10.04 -19.70 -12.90
CA LYS A 158 -11.19 -19.98 -12.03
C LYS A 158 -11.05 -21.34 -11.33
N GLN A 159 -10.57 -22.35 -12.04
CA GLN A 159 -10.32 -23.68 -11.47
C GLN A 159 -9.20 -23.66 -10.42
N PHE A 160 -8.14 -22.90 -10.66
CA PHE A 160 -7.04 -22.71 -9.71
C PHE A 160 -7.50 -22.00 -8.43
N LEU A 161 -8.28 -20.92 -8.55
CA LEU A 161 -8.80 -20.18 -7.40
C LEU A 161 -9.83 -20.99 -6.59
N ALA A 162 -10.58 -21.88 -7.25
CA ALA A 162 -11.53 -22.79 -6.61
C ALA A 162 -10.88 -23.92 -5.80
N GLN A 163 -9.56 -24.10 -5.88
CA GLN A 163 -8.87 -25.13 -5.08
C GLN A 163 -9.04 -24.88 -3.57
N PRO A 164 -8.99 -25.92 -2.72
CA PRO A 164 -9.12 -25.74 -1.27
C PRO A 164 -8.04 -24.82 -0.65
N ASN A 165 -8.39 -24.12 0.43
CA ASN A 165 -7.50 -23.24 1.20
C ASN A 165 -7.13 -23.85 2.56
N ARG A 166 -6.66 -25.10 2.57
CA ARG A 166 -6.50 -25.89 3.81
C ARG A 166 -5.31 -25.41 4.65
N PHE A 167 -4.25 -24.97 3.99
CA PHE A 167 -3.02 -24.54 4.63
C PHE A 167 -2.62 -23.14 4.15
N GLY A 168 -1.78 -22.47 4.94
CA GLY A 168 -1.27 -21.13 4.61
C GLY A 168 -0.58 -21.10 3.24
N TRP A 169 0.17 -22.15 2.86
CA TRP A 169 0.80 -22.23 1.53
C TRP A 169 -0.19 -22.37 0.37
N ASP A 170 -1.39 -22.93 0.58
CA ASP A 170 -2.43 -23.01 -0.45
C ASP A 170 -2.90 -21.60 -0.82
N VAL A 171 -3.11 -20.76 0.20
CA VAL A 171 -3.48 -19.35 0.05
C VAL A 171 -2.30 -18.55 -0.50
N LYS A 172 -1.08 -18.78 0.02
CA LYS A 172 0.13 -18.08 -0.40
C LYS A 172 0.41 -18.27 -1.89
N ARG A 173 0.27 -19.48 -2.42
CA ARG A 173 0.43 -19.74 -3.86
C ARG A 173 -0.54 -18.93 -4.72
N LYS A 174 -1.80 -18.79 -4.28
CA LYS A 174 -2.79 -17.95 -4.97
C LYS A 174 -2.48 -16.47 -4.84
N LEU A 175 -1.95 -16.05 -3.69
CA LEU A 175 -1.52 -14.68 -3.43
C LEU A 175 -0.34 -14.29 -4.33
N VAL A 176 0.68 -15.15 -4.44
CA VAL A 176 1.82 -14.96 -5.35
C VAL A 176 1.32 -14.87 -6.79
N TRP A 177 0.44 -15.79 -7.22
CA TRP A 177 -0.10 -15.75 -8.57
C TRP A 177 -0.90 -14.48 -8.85
N LEU A 178 -1.80 -14.10 -7.93
CA LEU A 178 -2.63 -12.91 -8.09
C LEU A 178 -1.79 -11.64 -8.16
N GLY A 179 -0.77 -11.51 -7.30
CA GLY A 179 0.06 -10.31 -7.26
C GLY A 179 1.04 -10.20 -8.42
N TYR A 180 1.66 -11.30 -8.83
CA TYR A 180 2.72 -11.27 -9.84
C TYR A 180 2.23 -11.50 -11.28
N HIS A 181 1.13 -12.24 -11.47
CA HIS A 181 0.69 -12.66 -12.80
C HIS A 181 -0.65 -12.09 -13.24
N ALA A 182 -1.58 -11.80 -12.32
CA ALA A 182 -2.91 -11.36 -12.72
C ALA A 182 -2.91 -9.94 -13.30
N TYR A 183 -3.80 -9.72 -14.28
CA TYR A 183 -3.92 -8.47 -15.02
C TYR A 183 -4.02 -7.22 -14.12
N LEU A 184 -4.67 -7.34 -12.96
CA LEU A 184 -4.90 -6.21 -12.04
C LEU A 184 -3.60 -5.71 -11.39
N PHE A 185 -2.66 -6.61 -11.08
CA PHE A 185 -1.47 -6.28 -10.28
C PHE A 185 -0.16 -6.36 -11.07
N ARG A 186 -0.19 -6.76 -12.33
CA ARG A 186 1.01 -6.97 -13.14
C ARG A 186 1.87 -5.71 -13.25
N TYR A 187 1.30 -4.59 -13.71
CA TYR A 187 2.03 -3.32 -13.78
C TYR A 187 2.44 -2.80 -12.39
N PRO A 188 1.53 -2.73 -11.38
CA PRO A 188 1.94 -2.33 -10.02
C PRO A 188 3.10 -3.16 -9.45
N CYS A 189 3.12 -4.47 -9.70
CA CYS A 189 4.19 -5.35 -9.23
C CYS A 189 5.51 -5.09 -9.97
N GLN A 190 5.46 -4.87 -11.28
CA GLN A 190 6.64 -4.52 -12.08
C GLN A 190 7.25 -3.19 -11.63
N ASN A 191 6.41 -2.17 -11.42
CA ASN A 191 6.83 -0.87 -10.90
C ASN A 191 7.46 -1.01 -9.52
N TYR A 192 6.80 -1.74 -8.62
CA TYR A 192 7.34 -2.01 -7.29
C TYR A 192 8.72 -2.70 -7.34
N ILE A 193 8.91 -3.68 -8.24
CA ILE A 193 10.21 -4.35 -8.41
C ILE A 193 11.26 -3.37 -8.93
N ALA A 194 10.91 -2.52 -9.91
CA ALA A 194 11.82 -1.52 -10.45
C ALA A 194 12.28 -0.52 -9.36
N ASP A 195 11.33 -0.01 -8.58
CA ASP A 195 11.58 0.94 -7.47
C ASP A 195 12.43 0.31 -6.35
N ASN A 196 12.37 -1.01 -6.19
CA ASN A 196 13.14 -1.78 -5.21
C ASN A 196 14.40 -2.44 -5.81
N GLY A 197 15.03 -1.80 -6.80
CA GLY A 197 16.34 -2.18 -7.35
C GLY A 197 16.29 -3.20 -8.49
N GLY A 198 15.11 -3.46 -9.05
CA GLY A 198 14.90 -4.24 -10.27
C GLY A 198 15.09 -5.76 -10.12
N LYS A 199 15.39 -6.26 -8.93
CA LYS A 199 15.65 -7.67 -8.71
C LYS A 199 14.37 -8.41 -8.31
N VAL A 200 14.02 -9.41 -9.12
CA VAL A 200 12.95 -10.36 -8.77
C VAL A 200 13.49 -11.36 -7.75
N ASP A 201 13.20 -11.14 -6.47
CA ASP A 201 13.48 -12.10 -5.41
C ASP A 201 12.30 -12.31 -4.46
N ILE A 202 12.41 -13.33 -3.61
CA ILE A 202 11.32 -13.76 -2.73
C ILE A 202 10.92 -12.65 -1.76
N GLY A 203 11.88 -11.86 -1.24
CA GLY A 203 11.60 -10.78 -0.30
C GLY A 203 10.74 -9.70 -0.95
N THR A 204 11.20 -9.17 -2.08
CA THR A 204 10.50 -8.11 -2.84
C THR A 204 9.08 -8.55 -3.23
N ILE A 205 8.91 -9.77 -3.74
CA ILE A 205 7.57 -10.27 -4.11
C ILE A 205 6.69 -10.48 -2.87
N ASP A 206 7.24 -11.00 -1.77
CA ASP A 206 6.48 -11.21 -0.53
C ASP A 206 5.99 -9.89 0.05
N ASP A 207 6.82 -8.86 -0.01
CA ASP A 207 6.53 -7.52 0.48
C ASP A 207 5.43 -6.86 -0.37
N PHE A 208 5.53 -6.93 -1.70
CA PHE A 208 4.46 -6.46 -2.58
C PHE A 208 3.11 -7.14 -2.29
N ILE A 209 3.09 -8.48 -2.28
CA ILE A 209 1.81 -9.19 -2.16
C ILE A 209 1.21 -9.14 -0.75
N CYS A 210 2.03 -8.91 0.29
CA CYS A 210 1.54 -8.86 1.66
C CYS A 210 1.39 -7.45 2.23
N GLN A 211 2.24 -6.49 1.86
CA GLN A 211 2.34 -5.20 2.56
C GLN A 211 2.03 -4.02 1.68
N GLU A 212 2.19 -4.13 0.37
CA GLU A 212 1.93 -3.00 -0.51
C GLU A 212 0.43 -2.69 -0.63
N THR A 213 0.14 -1.40 -0.81
CA THR A 213 -1.17 -0.90 -1.22
C THR A 213 -1.05 -0.37 -2.63
N THR A 214 -2.09 -0.52 -3.44
CA THR A 214 -2.00 -0.14 -4.86
C THR A 214 -2.93 1.00 -5.19
N ARG A 215 -2.76 1.56 -6.39
CA ARG A 215 -3.62 2.63 -6.91
C ARG A 215 -5.07 2.19 -7.15
N TRP A 216 -5.39 0.90 -6.98
CA TRP A 216 -6.75 0.35 -6.92
C TRP A 216 -7.46 0.71 -5.60
N SER A 217 -7.63 2.01 -5.33
CA SER A 217 -8.23 2.55 -4.09
C SER A 217 -7.50 2.10 -2.81
N GLY A 218 -6.17 2.00 -2.84
CA GLY A 218 -5.38 1.64 -1.67
C GLY A 218 -5.49 0.17 -1.28
N LEU A 219 -6.11 -0.66 -2.13
CA LEU A 219 -6.26 -2.09 -1.87
C LEU A 219 -5.03 -2.84 -2.35
N GLY A 220 -4.59 -3.82 -1.56
CA GLY A 220 -3.49 -4.71 -1.89
C GLY A 220 -3.96 -6.05 -2.45
N VAL A 221 -3.01 -6.89 -2.84
CA VAL A 221 -3.27 -8.25 -3.34
C VAL A 221 -4.03 -9.10 -2.32
N ILE A 222 -3.71 -8.95 -1.03
CA ILE A 222 -4.41 -9.60 0.08
C ILE A 222 -5.90 -9.24 0.11
N ASP A 223 -6.23 -7.96 -0.07
CA ASP A 223 -7.61 -7.47 0.03
C ASP A 223 -8.48 -8.09 -1.06
N ILE A 224 -7.96 -8.10 -2.29
CA ILE A 224 -8.62 -8.68 -3.45
C ILE A 224 -8.72 -10.19 -3.33
N LEU A 225 -7.65 -10.89 -2.92
CA LEU A 225 -7.69 -12.35 -2.74
C LEU A 225 -8.70 -12.74 -1.64
N ALA A 226 -8.74 -11.99 -0.55
CA ALA A 226 -9.70 -12.20 0.53
C ALA A 226 -11.14 -12.01 0.04
N GLY A 227 -11.37 -11.02 -0.83
CA GLY A 227 -12.62 -10.79 -1.57
C GLY A 227 -13.04 -11.98 -2.43
N LEU A 228 -12.10 -12.48 -3.22
CA LEU A 228 -12.26 -13.49 -4.26
C LEU A 228 -12.49 -14.91 -3.76
N LEU A 229 -11.82 -15.29 -2.68
CA LEU A 229 -11.88 -16.67 -2.17
C LEU A 229 -13.15 -16.91 -1.34
N PRO A 230 -13.71 -18.14 -1.37
CA PRO A 230 -14.85 -18.53 -0.54
C PRO A 230 -14.39 -18.77 0.91
N LEU A 231 -14.06 -17.69 1.61
CA LEU A 231 -13.54 -17.68 2.98
C LEU A 231 -14.63 -17.34 3.99
N SER A 232 -14.57 -17.99 5.15
CA SER A 232 -15.32 -17.56 6.34
C SER A 232 -14.88 -16.17 6.80
N THR A 233 -15.70 -15.48 7.61
CA THR A 233 -15.34 -14.17 8.17
C THR A 233 -14.01 -14.20 8.94
N ALA A 234 -13.76 -15.28 9.69
CA ALA A 234 -12.52 -15.45 10.44
C ALA A 234 -11.31 -15.64 9.52
N GLN A 235 -11.43 -16.47 8.48
CA GLN A 235 -10.39 -16.68 7.46
C GLN A 235 -10.09 -15.39 6.70
N ARG A 236 -11.13 -14.64 6.32
CA ARG A 236 -11.01 -13.36 5.61
C ARG A 236 -10.29 -12.33 6.46
N LYS A 237 -10.66 -12.19 7.74
CA LYS A 237 -9.95 -11.33 8.70
C LYS A 237 -8.48 -11.75 8.85
N ASN A 238 -8.24 -13.05 8.92
CA ASN A 238 -6.90 -13.59 9.08
C ASN A 238 -6.01 -13.32 7.85
N LEU A 239 -6.47 -13.60 6.64
CA LEU A 239 -5.76 -13.26 5.40
C LEU A 239 -5.51 -11.75 5.29
N ARG A 240 -6.53 -10.93 5.59
CA ARG A 240 -6.39 -9.47 5.62
C ARG A 240 -5.36 -9.00 6.64
N GLY A 241 -5.14 -9.71 7.73
CA GLY A 241 -4.09 -9.40 8.70
C GLY A 241 -2.68 -9.81 8.28
N TRP A 242 -2.48 -10.45 7.12
CA TRP A 242 -1.14 -10.88 6.69
C TRP A 242 -0.19 -9.72 6.35
N TYR A 243 -0.67 -8.48 6.21
CA TYR A 243 0.23 -7.32 6.10
C TYR A 243 0.97 -7.04 7.41
N GLU A 244 0.38 -7.41 8.55
CA GLU A 244 0.96 -7.29 9.89
C GLU A 244 1.82 -8.51 10.24
N ARG A 245 2.71 -8.91 9.32
CA ARG A 245 3.63 -10.03 9.54
C ARG A 245 4.43 -9.81 10.82
N HIS A 246 4.56 -10.88 11.62
CA HIS A 246 5.45 -10.88 12.77
C HIS A 246 6.86 -11.18 12.26
N MET A 247 7.61 -10.14 11.91
CA MET A 247 9.01 -10.27 11.54
C MET A 247 9.87 -10.14 12.80
N ALA A 248 10.65 -11.17 13.12
CA ALA A 248 11.51 -11.17 14.29
C ALA A 248 12.65 -12.20 14.18
N PHE A 249 13.52 -12.21 15.18
CA PHE A 249 14.41 -13.34 15.44
C PHE A 249 13.72 -14.36 16.34
N TYR A 250 13.76 -15.63 15.93
CA TYR A 250 13.14 -16.74 16.61
C TYR A 250 14.18 -17.78 17.01
N GLU A 251 14.24 -18.13 18.29
CA GLU A 251 15.06 -19.25 18.76
C GLU A 251 14.30 -20.57 18.60
N MET A 252 14.90 -21.52 17.90
CA MET A 252 14.29 -22.82 17.67
C MET A 252 14.47 -23.73 18.88
N LYS A 253 13.36 -24.20 19.46
CA LYS A 253 13.37 -25.07 20.65
C LYS A 253 13.23 -26.53 20.29
N SER A 254 12.33 -26.88 19.36
CA SER A 254 12.18 -28.26 18.88
C SER A 254 11.44 -28.33 17.55
N LEU A 255 11.66 -29.43 16.83
CA LEU A 255 10.86 -29.85 15.68
C LEU A 255 10.15 -31.17 16.04
N LYS A 256 8.82 -31.17 16.04
CA LYS A 256 8.00 -32.36 16.30
C LYS A 256 7.13 -32.64 15.09
N SER A 257 7.45 -33.68 14.32
CA SER A 257 6.78 -34.02 13.06
C SER A 257 6.79 -32.82 12.09
N VAL A 258 5.65 -32.18 11.86
CA VAL A 258 5.46 -31.04 10.94
C VAL A 258 5.23 -29.72 11.68
N THR A 259 5.65 -29.64 12.95
CA THR A 259 5.47 -28.45 13.79
C THR A 259 6.81 -28.03 14.41
N LEU A 260 7.24 -26.81 14.09
CA LEU A 260 8.34 -26.14 14.77
C LEU A 260 7.82 -25.40 16.00
N HIS A 261 8.55 -25.54 17.10
CA HIS A 261 8.36 -24.77 18.31
C HIS A 261 9.50 -23.76 18.43
N VAL A 262 9.16 -22.48 18.42
CA VAL A 262 10.13 -21.39 18.51
C VAL A 262 9.72 -20.39 19.58
N ILE A 263 10.69 -19.59 20.05
CA ILE A 263 10.45 -18.44 20.94
C ILE A 263 10.90 -17.17 20.21
N ASN A 264 10.05 -16.14 20.20
CA ASN A 264 10.42 -14.81 19.71
C ASN A 264 11.40 -14.16 20.70
N LEU A 265 12.58 -13.75 20.23
CA LEU A 265 13.63 -13.20 21.10
C LEU A 265 13.27 -11.85 21.74
N ILE A 266 12.31 -11.11 21.19
CA ILE A 266 11.97 -9.76 21.68
C ILE A 266 11.00 -9.85 22.87
N ASN A 267 9.93 -10.63 22.74
CA ASN A 267 8.85 -10.68 23.75
C ASN A 267 8.76 -12.03 24.47
N ASN A 268 9.68 -12.96 24.20
CA ASN A 268 9.72 -14.32 24.75
C ASN A 268 8.44 -15.16 24.50
N GLN A 269 7.58 -14.76 23.57
CA GLN A 269 6.36 -15.50 23.29
C GLN A 269 6.65 -16.77 22.47
N PRO A 270 6.02 -17.91 22.81
CA PRO A 270 6.17 -19.15 22.07
C PRO A 270 5.27 -19.19 20.83
N TYR A 271 5.80 -19.69 19.72
CA TYR A 271 5.07 -19.90 18.47
C TYR A 271 5.11 -21.37 18.05
N LYS A 272 4.00 -21.83 17.44
CA LYS A 272 3.87 -23.16 16.82
C LYS A 272 3.71 -22.99 15.31
N ILE A 273 4.78 -23.23 14.58
CA ILE A 273 4.84 -22.99 13.14
C ILE A 273 4.68 -24.31 12.40
N ARG A 274 3.72 -24.37 11.48
CA ARG A 274 3.54 -25.53 10.62
C ARG A 274 4.52 -25.47 9.45
N VAL A 275 5.21 -26.58 9.23
CA VAL A 275 6.20 -26.75 8.16
C VAL A 275 5.86 -27.96 7.29
N ASP A 276 6.42 -28.00 6.09
CA ASP A 276 6.40 -29.20 5.26
C ASP A 276 7.33 -30.28 5.85
N LYS A 277 7.05 -31.55 5.54
CA LYS A 277 7.78 -32.73 6.01
C LYS A 277 9.25 -32.77 5.57
N ASN A 278 9.61 -32.00 4.54
CA ASN A 278 10.93 -32.03 3.92
C ASN A 278 11.89 -30.96 4.46
N ILE A 279 11.55 -30.27 5.55
CA ILE A 279 12.39 -29.23 6.13
C ILE A 279 13.40 -29.87 7.11
N ASN A 280 14.66 -29.96 6.69
CA ASN A 280 15.76 -30.54 7.47
C ASN A 280 16.83 -29.52 7.92
N TYR A 281 16.69 -28.24 7.56
CA TYR A 281 17.71 -27.21 7.82
C TYR A 281 17.59 -26.55 9.21
N PHE A 282 16.45 -26.66 9.89
CA PHE A 282 16.30 -26.09 11.23
C PHE A 282 16.78 -27.09 12.29
N LYS A 283 17.70 -26.64 13.17
CA LYS A 283 18.18 -27.41 14.33
C LYS A 283 17.85 -26.73 15.66
N PRO A 284 17.55 -27.46 16.74
CA PRO A 284 17.38 -26.87 18.07
C PRO A 284 18.56 -25.99 18.47
N GLY A 285 18.28 -24.84 19.06
CA GLY A 285 19.25 -23.80 19.42
C GLY A 285 19.61 -22.82 18.29
N HIS A 286 19.28 -23.12 17.02
CA HIS A 286 19.46 -22.16 15.93
C HIS A 286 18.53 -20.95 16.08
N ILE A 287 18.99 -19.82 15.56
CA ILE A 287 18.20 -18.60 15.44
C ILE A 287 17.71 -18.48 14.00
N VAL A 288 16.43 -18.14 13.81
CA VAL A 288 15.84 -17.90 12.49
C VAL A 288 15.32 -16.47 12.46
N PHE A 289 15.82 -15.68 11.51
CA PHE A 289 15.19 -14.41 11.16
C PHE A 289 14.18 -14.66 10.03
N GLY A 290 12.95 -14.16 10.20
CA GLY A 290 11.91 -14.30 9.19
C GLY A 290 10.58 -13.74 9.67
N SER A 291 9.57 -13.85 8.80
CA SER A 291 8.22 -13.34 9.04
C SER A 291 7.23 -14.48 9.27
N LEU A 292 6.36 -14.34 10.28
CA LEU A 292 5.26 -15.26 10.53
C LEU A 292 3.91 -14.64 10.20
N VAL A 293 3.04 -15.45 9.57
CA VAL A 293 1.62 -15.14 9.35
C VAL A 293 0.74 -16.22 9.95
N PRO A 294 -0.40 -15.87 10.56
CA PRO A 294 -1.35 -16.84 11.08
C PRO A 294 -2.21 -17.40 9.94
N TRP A 295 -2.71 -18.63 10.05
CA TRP A 295 -3.78 -19.21 9.22
C TRP A 295 -4.41 -20.40 9.95
N GLU A 296 -5.74 -20.40 10.13
CA GLU A 296 -6.48 -21.52 10.76
C GLU A 296 -5.87 -21.97 12.11
N GLY A 297 -5.57 -21.01 12.98
CA GLY A 297 -5.02 -21.26 14.32
C GLY A 297 -3.57 -21.77 14.33
N ARG A 298 -2.85 -21.69 13.21
CA ARG A 298 -1.44 -22.09 13.09
C ARG A 298 -0.62 -20.96 12.50
N TRP A 299 0.70 -20.97 12.76
CA TRP A 299 1.63 -20.02 12.15
C TRP A 299 2.35 -20.63 10.97
N TYR A 300 2.70 -19.81 9.98
CA TYR A 300 3.44 -20.20 8.79
C TYR A 300 4.54 -19.16 8.52
N TRP A 301 5.65 -19.60 7.95
CA TRP A 301 6.67 -18.70 7.43
C TRP A 301 6.15 -17.96 6.19
N SER A 302 6.44 -16.67 6.09
CA SER A 302 6.22 -15.81 4.92
C SER A 302 7.56 -15.21 4.49
N GLY A 303 7.76 -15.05 3.19
CA GLY A 303 8.97 -14.45 2.61
C GLY A 303 10.21 -15.32 2.70
N GLU A 304 11.36 -14.66 2.76
CA GLU A 304 12.66 -15.30 2.96
C GLU A 304 12.89 -15.62 4.45
N GLN A 305 13.57 -16.73 4.74
CA GLN A 305 14.06 -17.04 6.09
C GLN A 305 15.58 -17.16 6.08
N LYS A 306 16.22 -16.57 7.09
CA LYS A 306 17.67 -16.67 7.30
C LYS A 306 17.94 -17.41 8.60
N ALA A 307 18.59 -18.57 8.49
CA ALA A 307 18.95 -19.40 9.63
C ALA A 307 20.40 -19.14 10.04
N TYR A 308 20.61 -19.00 11.34
CA TYR A 308 21.90 -18.78 11.97
C TYR A 308 22.14 -19.85 13.04
N PRO A 309 23.42 -20.18 13.32
CA PRO A 309 23.78 -20.90 14.55
C PRO A 309 23.28 -20.17 15.81
N ALA A 310 23.35 -20.83 16.95
CA ALA A 310 23.02 -20.22 18.24
C ALA A 310 23.84 -18.93 18.47
N PHE A 311 23.16 -17.86 18.87
CA PHE A 311 23.82 -16.60 19.26
C PHE A 311 24.29 -16.67 20.72
N PRO A 312 25.48 -16.12 21.04
CA PRO A 312 25.82 -15.74 22.41
C PRO A 312 24.79 -14.75 22.97
N GLU A 313 24.58 -14.73 24.30
CA GLU A 313 23.58 -13.85 24.94
C GLU A 313 23.81 -12.36 24.63
N ALA A 314 25.06 -11.90 24.59
CA ALA A 314 25.37 -10.52 24.21
C ALA A 314 24.90 -10.17 22.79
N THR A 315 25.05 -11.09 21.84
CA THR A 315 24.56 -10.91 20.46
C THR A 315 23.04 -10.97 20.39
N LYS A 316 22.38 -11.80 21.21
CA LYS A 316 20.91 -11.81 21.31
C LYS A 316 20.40 -10.46 21.78
N GLN A 317 21.00 -9.88 22.82
CA GLN A 317 20.60 -8.56 23.31
C GLN A 317 20.80 -7.50 22.24
N GLN A 318 21.95 -7.51 21.55
CA GLN A 318 22.24 -6.55 20.48
C GLN A 318 21.18 -6.59 19.36
N VAL A 319 20.78 -7.78 18.88
CA VAL A 319 19.77 -7.85 17.80
C VAL A 319 18.38 -7.43 18.28
N VAL A 320 18.06 -7.63 19.56
CA VAL A 320 16.82 -7.13 20.17
C VAL A 320 16.85 -5.60 20.22
N ASP A 321 17.93 -5.01 20.72
CA ASP A 321 18.10 -3.56 20.81
C ASP A 321 18.05 -2.89 19.43
N ASP A 322 18.71 -3.50 18.44
CA ASP A 322 18.70 -3.02 17.06
C ASP A 322 17.31 -3.07 16.44
N MET A 323 16.54 -4.15 16.67
CA MET A 323 15.16 -4.24 16.18
C MET A 323 14.24 -3.22 16.86
N LEU A 324 14.34 -3.05 18.18
CA LEU A 324 13.56 -2.07 18.93
C LEU A 324 13.83 -0.65 18.46
N ARG A 325 15.09 -0.32 18.15
CA ARG A 325 15.49 1.01 17.69
C ARG A 325 15.11 1.28 16.24
N ARG A 326 15.35 0.32 15.34
CA ARG A 326 15.22 0.54 13.89
C ARG A 326 13.85 0.19 13.33
N MET A 327 13.11 -0.69 13.99
CA MET A 327 11.84 -1.23 13.49
C MET A 327 10.75 -1.29 14.58
N PRO A 328 10.54 -0.23 15.38
CA PRO A 328 9.58 -0.25 16.49
C PRO A 328 8.16 -0.58 16.01
N ASN A 329 7.75 -0.03 14.86
CA ASN A 329 6.47 -0.28 14.21
C ASN A 329 6.21 -1.76 13.89
N VAL A 330 7.24 -2.54 13.56
CA VAL A 330 7.13 -3.98 13.33
C VAL A 330 6.99 -4.72 14.67
N VAL A 331 7.75 -4.32 15.68
CA VAL A 331 7.69 -4.93 17.02
C VAL A 331 6.31 -4.75 17.66
N TYR A 332 5.70 -3.57 17.48
CA TYR A 332 4.37 -3.26 18.02
C TYR A 332 3.25 -4.18 17.53
N ARG A 333 3.43 -4.87 16.39
CA ARG A 333 2.45 -5.84 15.87
C ARG A 333 2.25 -7.04 16.80
N TYR A 334 3.26 -7.37 17.60
CA TYR A 334 3.24 -8.56 18.46
C TYR A 334 3.65 -8.30 19.92
N ASP A 335 4.10 -7.09 20.26
CA ASP A 335 4.34 -6.64 21.63
C ASP A 335 3.33 -5.56 22.04
N VAL A 336 2.15 -6.01 22.47
CA VAL A 336 1.01 -5.13 22.83
C VAL A 336 1.34 -4.20 23.98
N ASN A 337 2.15 -4.63 24.95
CA ASN A 337 2.53 -3.80 26.09
C ASN A 337 3.36 -2.60 25.62
N ARG A 338 4.34 -2.85 24.75
CA ARG A 338 5.17 -1.80 24.19
C ARG A 338 4.40 -0.86 23.27
N LEU A 339 3.46 -1.40 22.48
CA LEU A 339 2.53 -0.57 21.68
C LEU A 339 1.70 0.37 22.56
N ASN A 340 1.14 -0.14 23.66
CA ASN A 340 0.34 0.69 24.57
C ASN A 340 1.20 1.81 25.18
N HIS A 341 2.41 1.49 25.61
CA HIS A 341 3.32 2.48 26.17
C HIS A 341 3.75 3.54 25.12
N ALA A 342 3.93 3.14 23.87
CA ALA A 342 4.19 4.06 22.76
C ALA A 342 2.98 4.98 22.50
N LYS A 343 1.75 4.44 22.51
CA LYS A 343 0.53 5.24 22.34
C LYS A 343 0.34 6.26 23.46
N GLU A 344 0.60 5.88 24.71
CA GLU A 344 0.55 6.81 25.86
C GLU A 344 1.59 7.93 25.72
N THR A 345 2.81 7.57 25.33
CA THR A 345 3.89 8.54 25.09
C THR A 345 3.52 9.51 23.96
N LEU A 346 3.02 8.98 22.84
CA LEU A 346 2.59 9.77 21.70
C LEU A 346 1.45 10.73 22.05
N SER A 347 0.45 10.26 22.80
CA SER A 347 -0.67 11.08 23.25
C SER A 347 -0.19 12.27 24.09
N ARG A 348 0.80 12.06 24.97
CA ARG A 348 1.42 13.12 25.76
C ARG A 348 2.21 14.10 24.88
N LEU A 349 2.95 13.62 23.89
CA LEU A 349 3.68 14.48 22.95
C LEU A 349 2.71 15.33 22.11
N SER A 350 1.62 14.75 21.63
CA SER A 350 0.57 15.46 20.91
C SER A 350 -0.05 16.57 21.75
N ALA A 351 -0.42 16.29 23.00
CA ALA A 351 -0.94 17.29 23.92
C ALA A 351 0.08 18.41 24.20
N ASN A 352 1.36 18.08 24.35
CA ASN A 352 2.42 19.07 24.56
C ASN A 352 2.59 19.98 23.33
N PHE A 353 2.54 19.42 22.12
CA PHE A 353 2.61 20.19 20.88
C PHE A 353 1.45 21.19 20.78
N VAL A 354 0.21 20.72 20.97
CA VAL A 354 -0.98 21.58 20.92
C VAL A 354 -0.96 22.65 22.01
N ASN A 355 -0.52 22.31 23.23
CA ASN A 355 -0.41 23.29 24.31
C ASN A 355 0.67 24.36 24.03
N TYR A 356 1.74 24.00 23.33
CA TYR A 356 2.84 24.91 23.02
C TYR A 356 2.52 25.83 21.84
N HIS A 357 1.95 25.30 20.75
CA HIS A 357 1.65 26.05 19.52
C HIS A 357 0.23 26.61 19.45
N GLY A 358 -0.69 26.12 20.29
CA GLY A 358 -2.12 26.48 20.27
C GLY A 358 -2.95 25.67 19.27
N ASP A 359 -2.31 24.87 18.40
CA ASP A 359 -2.95 24.02 17.40
C ASP A 359 -2.08 22.78 17.14
N SER A 360 -2.66 21.79 16.46
CA SER A 360 -2.02 20.62 15.87
C SER A 360 -1.13 20.93 14.65
N LEU A 361 -1.19 22.16 14.11
CA LEU A 361 -0.38 22.62 12.99
C LEU A 361 0.43 23.86 13.38
N ALA A 362 1.75 23.79 13.22
CA ALA A 362 2.65 24.93 13.36
C ALA A 362 3.26 25.27 12.00
N VAL A 363 3.27 26.56 11.64
CA VAL A 363 3.82 27.06 10.37
C VAL A 363 4.98 28.01 10.66
N TYR A 364 6.07 27.82 9.91
CA TYR A 364 7.31 28.53 10.06
C TYR A 364 7.71 29.16 8.73
N ALA A 365 8.41 30.29 8.78
CA ALA A 365 8.91 30.96 7.59
C ALA A 365 10.02 30.16 6.89
N ASP A 366 10.83 29.40 7.65
CA ASP A 366 11.93 28.62 7.10
C ASP A 366 12.29 27.43 8.00
N GLY A 367 13.20 26.58 7.51
CA GLY A 367 13.63 25.39 8.24
C GLY A 367 14.46 25.66 9.49
N SER A 368 15.15 26.80 9.54
CA SER A 368 16.00 27.16 10.68
C SER A 368 15.15 27.55 11.89
N THR A 369 14.16 28.41 11.66
CA THR A 369 13.20 28.86 12.67
C THR A 369 12.37 27.69 13.19
N MET A 370 11.91 26.81 12.30
CA MET A 370 11.27 25.53 12.68
C MET A 370 12.17 24.70 13.60
N ASN A 371 13.42 24.46 13.20
CA ASN A 371 14.33 23.61 13.96
C ASN A 371 14.64 24.17 15.36
N GLU A 372 14.88 25.47 15.47
CA GLU A 372 15.13 26.15 16.75
C GLU A 372 13.93 26.07 17.69
N ASP A 373 12.73 26.26 17.17
CA ASP A 373 11.50 26.26 17.96
C ASP A 373 11.12 24.85 18.43
N MET A 374 11.26 23.85 17.57
CA MET A 374 11.07 22.44 17.95
C MET A 374 12.05 22.02 19.04
N GLN A 375 13.34 22.37 18.89
CA GLN A 375 14.36 22.13 19.93
C GLN A 375 13.98 22.77 21.27
N ARG A 376 13.46 24.00 21.25
CA ARG A 376 12.98 24.69 22.45
C ARG A 376 11.78 23.99 23.09
N MET A 377 10.77 23.63 22.31
CA MET A 377 9.57 22.92 22.79
C MET A 377 9.96 21.61 23.49
N TYR A 378 10.78 20.78 22.85
CA TYR A 378 11.19 19.50 23.44
C TYR A 378 12.07 19.68 24.69
N THR A 379 12.95 20.70 24.72
CA THR A 379 13.74 21.03 25.91
C THR A 379 12.84 21.38 27.10
N LEU A 380 11.86 22.28 26.89
CA LEU A 380 10.89 22.66 27.93
C LEU A 380 10.05 21.46 28.39
N SER A 381 9.63 20.60 27.46
CA SER A 381 8.90 19.37 27.79
C SER A 381 9.76 18.42 28.64
N ASN A 382 11.03 18.22 28.30
CA ASN A 382 11.94 17.37 29.06
C ASN A 382 12.22 17.92 30.46
N GLU A 383 12.41 19.23 30.58
CA GLU A 383 12.59 19.91 31.87
C GLU A 383 11.36 19.75 32.78
N ALA A 384 10.16 19.96 32.23
CA ALA A 384 8.91 19.77 32.96
C ALA A 384 8.71 18.32 33.42
N MET A 385 9.06 17.34 32.59
CA MET A 385 9.02 15.92 32.97
C MET A 385 9.97 15.62 34.13
N LEU A 386 11.22 16.09 34.04
CA LEU A 386 12.23 15.84 35.07
C LEU A 386 11.81 16.44 36.42
N GLU A 387 11.21 17.63 36.41
CA GLU A 387 10.73 18.25 37.64
C GLU A 387 9.53 17.49 38.25
N ALA A 388 8.62 16.99 37.42
CA ALA A 388 7.52 16.15 37.86
C ALA A 388 8.00 14.82 38.47
N GLU A 389 9.04 14.20 37.90
CA GLU A 389 9.65 12.97 38.45
C GLU A 389 10.40 13.23 39.75
N ARG A 390 11.19 14.31 39.84
CA ARG A 390 11.86 14.72 41.09
C ARG A 390 10.88 14.89 42.24
N THR A 391 9.72 15.50 41.95
CA THR A 391 8.64 15.71 42.92
C THR A 391 8.00 14.39 43.37
N LYS A 392 7.88 13.40 42.47
CA LYS A 392 7.28 12.09 42.77
C LYS A 392 8.20 11.15 43.55
N THR A 393 9.50 11.10 43.24
CA THR A 393 10.35 9.97 43.65
C THR A 393 11.27 10.27 44.85
N LYS A 394 11.44 11.54 45.29
CA LYS A 394 12.36 11.96 46.39
C LYS A 394 13.80 11.39 46.29
N GLN A 395 14.21 10.87 45.13
CA GLN A 395 15.55 10.38 44.85
C GLN A 395 16.24 11.27 43.81
N LYS A 396 17.57 11.33 43.88
CA LYS A 396 18.41 11.97 42.86
C LYS A 396 18.24 11.21 41.54
N VAL A 397 17.34 11.68 40.69
CA VAL A 397 17.27 11.26 39.29
C VAL A 397 18.64 11.55 38.68
N THR A 398 19.35 10.49 38.27
CA THR A 398 20.62 10.58 37.53
C THR A 398 20.41 11.38 36.26
N ALA A 399 21.43 12.15 35.85
CA ALA A 399 21.36 13.15 34.78
C ALA A 399 20.81 12.61 33.45
N ILE A 400 19.49 12.65 33.28
CA ILE A 400 18.83 12.55 31.99
C ILE A 400 19.11 13.88 31.27
N SER A 401 19.69 13.81 30.08
CA SER A 401 19.90 14.99 29.24
C SER A 401 18.56 15.68 28.97
N THR A 402 18.45 16.96 29.32
CA THR A 402 17.30 17.80 28.92
C THR A 402 17.33 18.13 27.43
N GLN A 403 18.52 18.08 26.81
CA GLN A 403 18.67 18.35 25.39
C GLN A 403 18.09 17.21 24.55
N PRO A 404 17.14 17.51 23.66
CA PRO A 404 16.55 16.52 22.79
C PRO A 404 17.52 16.16 21.66
N GLN A 405 17.59 14.88 21.30
CA GLN A 405 18.37 14.42 20.15
C GLN A 405 17.54 14.51 18.86
N LEU A 406 17.09 15.71 18.51
CA LEU A 406 16.43 15.93 17.21
C LEU A 406 17.50 16.16 16.15
N SER A 407 17.49 15.31 15.14
CA SER A 407 18.35 15.45 13.97
C SER A 407 17.45 15.58 12.75
N HIS A 408 17.19 16.83 12.34
CA HIS A 408 16.51 17.10 11.07
C HIS A 408 17.53 17.03 9.91
N PRO A 409 17.11 16.60 8.71
CA PRO A 409 17.99 16.59 7.55
C PRO A 409 18.51 18.00 7.21
N PRO A 410 19.79 18.16 6.81
CA PRO A 410 20.37 19.48 6.51
C PRO A 410 19.57 20.28 5.46
N GLU A 411 19.02 19.59 4.45
CA GLU A 411 18.19 20.18 3.41
C GLU A 411 16.90 20.78 3.97
N LEU A 412 16.29 20.15 4.97
CA LEU A 412 15.08 20.65 5.62
C LEU A 412 15.41 21.92 6.42
N VAL A 413 16.51 21.92 7.17
CA VAL A 413 16.95 23.09 7.96
C VAL A 413 17.32 24.26 7.05
N ALA A 414 17.90 23.98 5.87
CA ALA A 414 18.28 25.00 4.89
C ALA A 414 17.10 25.56 4.10
N SER A 415 15.93 24.90 4.11
CA SER A 415 14.73 25.32 3.38
C SER A 415 14.33 26.76 3.71
N LYS A 416 13.92 27.52 2.68
CA LYS A 416 13.52 28.94 2.78
C LYS A 416 12.08 29.23 2.43
N ASP A 417 11.35 28.24 1.92
CA ASP A 417 10.04 28.44 1.29
C ASP A 417 8.89 27.99 2.21
N GLY A 418 8.94 28.38 3.49
CA GLY A 418 7.96 27.96 4.48
C GLY A 418 8.05 26.48 4.86
N VAL A 419 7.75 26.19 6.13
CA VAL A 419 7.70 24.82 6.66
C VAL A 419 6.47 24.65 7.53
N ALA A 420 5.71 23.60 7.30
CA ALA A 420 4.60 23.20 8.16
C ALA A 420 4.94 21.93 8.94
N VAL A 421 4.63 21.93 10.24
CA VAL A 421 4.74 20.79 11.13
C VAL A 421 3.35 20.45 11.67
N PHE A 422 2.81 19.31 11.27
CA PHE A 422 1.54 18.78 11.76
C PHE A 422 1.80 17.65 12.75
N PHE A 423 1.20 17.70 13.94
CA PHE A 423 1.30 16.60 14.89
C PHE A 423 0.12 15.64 14.74
N ASN A 424 0.35 14.52 14.04
CA ASN A 424 -0.63 13.45 13.94
C ASN A 424 -0.72 12.67 15.25
N PRO A 425 -1.89 12.60 15.90
CA PRO A 425 -2.06 11.92 17.19
C PRO A 425 -1.82 10.40 17.13
N ASP A 426 -1.90 9.78 15.94
CA ASP A 426 -1.74 8.34 15.76
C ASP A 426 -0.30 7.92 15.42
N GLU A 427 0.49 8.81 14.81
CA GLU A 427 1.82 8.47 14.29
C GLU A 427 2.96 9.38 14.75
N GLY A 428 2.70 10.67 15.01
CA GLY A 428 3.73 11.65 15.39
C GLY A 428 3.82 12.86 14.46
N PRO A 429 4.92 13.61 14.50
CA PRO A 429 5.09 14.81 13.69
C PRO A 429 5.27 14.47 12.20
N GLU A 430 4.59 15.23 11.35
CA GLU A 430 4.67 15.21 9.90
C GLU A 430 5.15 16.59 9.44
N ILE A 431 6.13 16.62 8.53
CA ILE A 431 6.76 17.88 8.10
C ILE A 431 6.57 18.04 6.60
N PHE A 432 6.07 19.22 6.19
CA PHE A 432 5.96 19.63 4.79
C PHE A 432 6.89 20.82 4.54
N ASN A 433 7.85 20.66 3.62
CA ASN A 433 8.71 21.74 3.14
C ASN A 433 8.06 22.44 1.93
N HIS A 434 8.55 23.64 1.59
CA HIS A 434 7.99 24.45 0.50
C HIS A 434 6.50 24.78 0.71
N PHE A 435 6.11 24.99 1.98
CA PHE A 435 4.72 25.16 2.37
C PHE A 435 4.09 26.43 1.79
N ASP A 436 4.88 27.47 1.53
CA ASP A 436 4.37 28.72 0.96
C ASP A 436 3.78 28.52 -0.44
N ILE A 437 4.39 27.65 -1.26
CA ILE A 437 3.91 27.30 -2.60
C ILE A 437 2.59 26.54 -2.51
N LEU A 438 2.47 25.60 -1.57
CA LEU A 438 1.23 24.87 -1.32
C LEU A 438 0.11 25.81 -0.89
N VAL A 439 0.39 26.75 0.01
CA VAL A 439 -0.60 27.75 0.46
C VAL A 439 -1.03 28.64 -0.70
N SER A 440 -0.09 29.11 -1.53
CA SER A 440 -0.41 29.86 -2.77
C SER A 440 -1.37 29.06 -3.66
N ALA A 441 -1.08 27.79 -3.89
CA ALA A 441 -1.93 26.91 -4.69
C ALA A 441 -3.34 26.72 -4.10
N LEU A 442 -3.44 26.51 -2.78
CA LEU A 442 -4.72 26.30 -2.09
C LEU A 442 -5.57 27.58 -2.04
N GLN A 443 -4.94 28.77 -1.95
CA GLN A 443 -5.64 30.06 -1.99
C GLN A 443 -6.28 30.37 -3.35
N LYS A 444 -5.79 29.76 -4.42
CA LYS A 444 -6.37 29.90 -5.78
C LYS A 444 -7.73 29.22 -5.96
N GLN A 445 -8.15 28.34 -5.04
CA GLN A 445 -9.48 27.71 -5.05
C GLN A 445 -9.90 27.13 -6.42
N GLY A 446 -8.98 26.42 -7.09
CA GLY A 446 -9.24 25.81 -8.40
C GLY A 446 -9.04 26.72 -9.62
N GLU A 447 -8.57 27.96 -9.43
CA GLU A 447 -7.98 28.74 -10.54
C GLU A 447 -6.70 28.08 -11.08
N VAL A 448 -6.19 28.59 -12.20
CA VAL A 448 -5.03 28.02 -12.90
C VAL A 448 -3.80 27.99 -11.99
N LEU A 449 -3.34 26.78 -11.70
CA LEU A 449 -2.12 26.50 -10.95
C LEU A 449 -0.90 26.59 -11.87
N SER A 450 0.22 27.07 -11.34
CA SER A 450 1.52 26.90 -12.00
C SER A 450 1.98 25.44 -11.92
N GLU A 451 3.07 25.11 -12.63
CA GLU A 451 3.69 23.79 -12.53
C GLU A 451 4.16 23.49 -11.10
N ASP A 452 4.84 24.42 -10.44
CA ASP A 452 5.31 24.28 -9.05
C ASP A 452 4.15 24.10 -8.05
N GLU A 453 3.06 24.84 -8.24
CA GLU A 453 1.86 24.73 -7.41
C GLU A 453 1.15 23.39 -7.62
N THR A 454 1.06 22.93 -8.87
CA THR A 454 0.51 21.61 -9.21
C THR A 454 1.35 20.52 -8.54
N PHE A 455 2.68 20.61 -8.65
CA PHE A 455 3.61 19.68 -8.02
C PHE A 455 3.48 19.68 -6.49
N ALA A 456 3.33 20.85 -5.86
CA ALA A 456 3.13 20.95 -4.41
C ALA A 456 1.81 20.31 -3.95
N VAL A 457 0.72 20.53 -4.69
CA VAL A 457 -0.60 19.93 -4.39
C VAL A 457 -0.58 18.41 -4.60
N GLN A 458 0.04 17.94 -5.68
CA GLN A 458 0.23 16.51 -5.91
C GLN A 458 1.13 15.91 -4.81
N GLY A 459 2.22 16.58 -4.44
CA GLY A 459 3.11 16.16 -3.34
C GLY A 459 2.38 16.03 -2.00
N LEU A 460 1.41 16.90 -1.70
CA LEU A 460 0.54 16.78 -0.53
C LEU A 460 -0.25 15.46 -0.56
N ILE A 461 -0.80 15.07 -1.71
CA ILE A 461 -1.63 13.87 -1.89
C ILE A 461 -0.80 12.59 -2.02
N GLU A 462 0.34 12.64 -2.69
CA GLU A 462 1.12 11.47 -3.09
C GLU A 462 2.24 11.13 -2.10
N SER A 463 2.66 12.06 -1.23
CA SER A 463 3.70 11.77 -0.26
C SER A 463 3.28 10.69 0.75
N ASP A 464 4.12 9.66 0.88
CA ASP A 464 3.97 8.60 1.88
C ASP A 464 4.21 9.07 3.32
N SER A 465 4.79 10.25 3.50
CA SER A 465 5.15 10.83 4.80
C SER A 465 4.05 11.73 5.38
N LEU A 466 3.01 12.04 4.60
CA LEU A 466 1.92 12.93 5.01
C LEU A 466 0.62 12.14 5.07
N SER A 467 -0.05 12.21 6.20
CA SER A 467 -1.29 11.48 6.42
C SER A 467 -2.51 12.16 5.78
N PRO A 468 -3.60 11.41 5.55
CA PRO A 468 -4.91 11.99 5.27
C PRO A 468 -5.37 13.01 6.33
N HIS A 469 -4.90 12.91 7.58
CA HIS A 469 -5.22 13.87 8.63
C HIS A 469 -4.59 15.23 8.38
N PHE A 470 -3.35 15.27 7.88
CA PHE A 470 -2.70 16.52 7.46
C PHE A 470 -3.54 17.20 6.37
N VAL A 471 -3.88 16.46 5.31
CA VAL A 471 -4.68 16.99 4.19
C VAL A 471 -6.01 17.55 4.70
N ARG A 472 -6.73 16.78 5.53
CA ARG A 472 -8.00 17.21 6.11
C ARG A 472 -7.86 18.41 7.05
N ARG A 473 -6.77 18.53 7.80
CA ARG A 473 -6.50 19.70 8.64
C ARG A 473 -6.32 20.95 7.77
N LEU A 474 -5.57 20.88 6.67
CA LEU A 474 -5.43 22.01 5.74
C LEU A 474 -6.78 22.40 5.12
N LEU A 475 -7.60 21.42 4.74
CA LEU A 475 -8.91 21.67 4.15
C LEU A 475 -9.97 22.23 5.12
N GLN A 476 -9.62 22.40 6.40
CA GLN A 476 -10.44 23.23 7.31
C GLN A 476 -10.26 24.72 7.03
N ASP A 477 -9.09 25.12 6.51
CA ASP A 477 -8.73 26.50 6.21
C ASP A 477 -8.86 26.82 4.70
N TYR A 478 -8.86 25.80 3.84
CA TYR A 478 -8.89 25.93 2.37
C TYR A 478 -9.91 24.98 1.72
N SER A 479 -10.35 25.29 0.50
CA SER A 479 -11.18 24.38 -0.30
C SER A 479 -10.35 23.28 -0.98
N ASP A 480 -10.98 22.16 -1.32
CA ASP A 480 -10.38 21.06 -2.08
C ASP A 480 -10.35 21.29 -3.62
N ALA A 481 -10.86 22.43 -4.09
CA ALA A 481 -10.92 22.78 -5.50
C ALA A 481 -9.55 22.76 -6.21
N SER A 482 -8.49 23.24 -5.55
CA SER A 482 -7.13 23.18 -6.11
C SER A 482 -6.60 21.74 -6.22
N ILE A 483 -7.05 20.82 -5.36
CA ILE A 483 -6.74 19.39 -5.49
C ILE A 483 -7.44 18.82 -6.73
N ALA A 484 -8.73 19.13 -6.93
CA ALA A 484 -9.44 18.70 -8.14
C ALA A 484 -8.76 19.23 -9.41
N ALA A 485 -8.33 20.50 -9.42
CA ALA A 485 -7.61 21.11 -10.53
C ALA A 485 -6.27 20.41 -10.81
N ALA A 486 -5.47 20.11 -9.78
CA ALA A 486 -4.18 19.43 -9.92
C ALA A 486 -4.29 18.00 -10.48
N TYR A 487 -5.46 17.36 -10.36
CA TYR A 487 -5.75 16.03 -10.91
C TYR A 487 -6.66 16.08 -12.15
N LEU A 488 -6.93 17.28 -12.69
CA LEU A 488 -7.78 17.49 -13.86
C LEU A 488 -9.18 16.86 -13.73
N ILE A 489 -9.74 16.89 -12.51
CA ILE A 489 -11.06 16.35 -12.21
C ILE A 489 -12.09 17.48 -12.33
N ASP A 490 -12.77 17.52 -13.46
CA ASP A 490 -13.91 18.43 -13.64
C ASP A 490 -15.17 17.84 -13.00
N GLN A 491 -15.96 18.69 -12.33
CA GLN A 491 -17.18 18.31 -11.60
C GLN A 491 -16.97 17.09 -10.69
N PRO A 492 -16.08 17.18 -9.68
CA PRO A 492 -15.74 16.05 -8.85
C PRO A 492 -16.98 15.50 -8.11
N PRO A 493 -17.19 14.17 -8.07
CA PRO A 493 -18.19 13.59 -7.19
C PRO A 493 -17.78 13.79 -5.72
N ASP A 494 -18.74 13.84 -4.79
CA ASP A 494 -18.50 14.11 -3.36
C ASP A 494 -17.43 13.21 -2.70
N TYR A 495 -17.17 12.02 -3.27
CA TYR A 495 -16.21 11.06 -2.76
C TYR A 495 -14.84 11.07 -3.47
N TYR A 496 -14.58 12.02 -4.38
CA TYR A 496 -13.36 12.04 -5.18
C TYR A 496 -12.09 12.18 -4.32
N LEU A 497 -12.13 13.07 -3.33
CA LEU A 497 -10.98 13.33 -2.46
C LEU A 497 -10.66 12.08 -1.64
N ASP A 498 -11.67 11.46 -1.04
CA ASP A 498 -11.49 10.21 -0.31
C ASP A 498 -10.99 9.08 -1.23
N TYR A 499 -11.37 9.07 -2.51
CA TYR A 499 -10.80 8.15 -3.48
C TYR A 499 -9.31 8.44 -3.76
N LEU A 500 -8.92 9.71 -3.99
CA LEU A 500 -7.53 10.09 -4.22
C LEU A 500 -6.66 9.77 -3.00
N LEU A 501 -7.13 10.11 -1.81
CA LEU A 501 -6.45 9.77 -0.55
C LEU A 501 -6.28 8.25 -0.41
N ARG A 502 -7.29 7.44 -0.72
CA ARG A 502 -7.12 5.98 -0.71
C ARG A 502 -6.12 5.50 -1.76
N ARG A 503 -6.21 6.04 -2.98
CA ARG A 503 -5.35 5.66 -4.11
C ARG A 503 -3.87 5.89 -3.83
N TYR A 504 -3.52 7.02 -3.23
CA TYR A 504 -2.13 7.42 -3.02
C TYR A 504 -1.64 7.27 -1.58
N LYS A 505 -2.54 7.21 -0.61
CA LYS A 505 -2.25 7.08 0.83
C LYS A 505 -2.86 5.80 1.42
N GLY A 506 -3.00 4.75 0.61
CA GLY A 506 -3.68 3.50 0.98
C GLY A 506 -3.13 2.87 2.26
N HIS A 507 -1.82 2.98 2.51
CA HIS A 507 -1.15 2.49 3.71
C HIS A 507 -1.61 3.18 4.99
N PHE A 508 -2.15 4.40 4.92
CA PHE A 508 -2.75 5.09 6.08
C PHE A 508 -4.12 4.53 6.49
N TYR A 509 -4.79 3.79 5.60
CA TYR A 509 -6.05 3.09 5.89
C TYR A 509 -5.84 1.67 6.46
N ARG A 510 -4.58 1.27 6.67
CA ARG A 510 -4.20 0.06 7.40
C ARG A 510 -3.92 0.40 8.87
N GLN A 511 -3.75 -0.62 9.71
CA GLN A 511 -3.36 -0.40 11.11
C GLN A 511 -2.06 0.40 11.18
N ARG A 512 -2.14 1.57 11.80
CA ARG A 512 -1.00 2.46 12.03
C ARG A 512 -0.40 2.27 13.41
N TYR A 513 0.86 2.63 13.51
CA TYR A 513 1.71 2.42 14.66
C TYR A 513 2.49 3.70 14.94
N PRO A 514 2.69 4.09 16.21
CA PRO A 514 3.49 5.26 16.56
C PRO A 514 4.89 5.21 15.93
N GLN A 515 5.36 6.31 15.34
CA GLN A 515 6.72 6.46 14.81
C GLN A 515 7.69 6.95 15.89
N ILE A 516 7.60 6.35 17.08
CA ILE A 516 8.47 6.67 18.21
C ILE A 516 9.15 5.39 18.69
N THR A 517 10.40 5.50 19.13
CA THR A 517 11.07 4.43 19.86
C THR A 517 10.87 4.67 21.34
N VAL A 518 10.34 3.66 22.04
CA VAL A 518 10.33 3.67 23.50
C VAL A 518 11.52 2.87 24.00
N VAL A 519 12.48 3.57 24.61
CA VAL A 519 13.63 2.97 25.28
C VAL A 519 13.29 2.83 26.76
N GLU A 520 13.32 1.61 27.26
CA GLU A 520 13.13 1.27 28.68
C GLU A 520 14.42 1.42 29.49
#